data_AF-A0A4Y7RBZ0-F1
#
_entry.id   AF-A0A4Y7RBZ0-F1
#
_cell.length_a   1.000
_cell.length_b   1.000
_cell.length_c   1.000
_cell.angle_alpha   90.00
_cell.angle_beta   90.00
_cell.angle_gamma   90.00
#
_symmetry.space_group_name_H-M   'P 1'
#
loop_
_entity.id
_entity.type
_entity.pdbx_description
1 polymer ?
#
loop_
_entity_poly.entity_id
_entity_poly.type
_entity_poly.pdbx_seq_one_letter_code
_entity_poly.pdbx_strand_id
1 'polypeptide(L)'
;MIIGKHPRKRWIERVNPGSASMVPEELDTEIQAAFEQAAVVHEEEENGEQIQYRVLDDIFFIYNIAADKLITLVDIDFGFSPEVNLTICRVQTERVLGLKARIAAETKQVELSCADIDHKLLAVDDEIAELDARLAAARATRGRLELQKAEKSKGLEALKAEFASDFNRLKYSIRYRVESQKGKRVS
;
A
#
# COMPACT_ATOMS: atom_id res chain seq x y z
N MET A 1 28.75 -22.31 17.71
CA MET A 1 29.57 -21.55 16.75
C MET A 1 30.77 -22.36 16.28
N ILE A 2 30.85 -22.61 14.98
CA ILE A 2 31.97 -23.21 14.26
C ILE A 2 32.95 -22.09 13.88
N ILE A 3 34.18 -22.19 14.39
CA ILE A 3 35.27 -21.27 14.04
C ILE A 3 36.23 -21.97 13.08
N GLY A 4 36.36 -21.40 11.88
CA GLY A 4 37.26 -21.93 10.84
C GLY A 4 38.73 -21.57 11.07
N LYS A 5 39.62 -22.04 10.18
CA LYS A 5 41.04 -21.63 10.19
C LYS A 5 41.21 -20.14 9.88
N HIS A 6 40.36 -19.58 9.02
CA HIS A 6 40.48 -18.19 8.57
C HIS A 6 40.20 -17.16 9.67
N PRO A 7 39.08 -17.22 10.44
CA PRO A 7 38.87 -16.33 11.58
C PRO A 7 39.97 -16.40 12.64
N ARG A 8 40.43 -17.61 13.01
CA ARG A 8 41.54 -17.79 13.96
C ARG A 8 42.81 -17.06 13.49
N LYS A 9 43.16 -17.24 12.21
CA LYS A 9 44.30 -16.56 11.60
C LYS A 9 44.16 -15.03 11.67
N ARG A 10 42.96 -14.50 11.37
CA ARG A 10 42.71 -13.05 11.45
C ARG A 10 42.78 -12.53 12.88
N TRP A 11 42.27 -13.26 13.86
CA TRP A 11 42.37 -12.90 15.27
C TRP A 11 43.83 -12.72 15.70
N ILE A 12 44.67 -13.72 15.41
CA ILE A 12 46.10 -13.68 15.74
C ILE A 12 46.81 -12.55 14.96
N GLU A 13 46.49 -12.35 13.68
CA GLU A 13 47.19 -11.34 12.87
C GLU A 13 46.82 -9.90 13.22
N ARG A 14 45.59 -9.65 13.67
CA ARG A 14 45.00 -8.30 13.68
C ARG A 14 44.44 -7.86 15.02
N VAL A 15 43.92 -8.78 15.82
CA VAL A 15 43.24 -8.45 17.09
C VAL A 15 44.19 -8.66 18.27
N ASN A 16 44.69 -9.89 18.43
CA ASN A 16 45.55 -10.24 19.55
C ASN A 16 46.69 -11.16 19.10
N PRO A 17 47.83 -10.59 18.64
CA PRO A 17 49.02 -11.36 18.26
C PRO A 17 49.61 -12.24 19.36
N GLY A 18 49.37 -11.89 20.63
CA GLY A 18 49.78 -12.71 21.78
C GLY A 18 49.09 -14.08 21.81
N SER A 19 47.95 -14.23 21.13
CA SER A 19 47.20 -15.49 21.04
C SER A 19 47.86 -16.55 20.16
N ALA A 20 48.96 -16.22 19.46
CA ALA A 20 49.66 -17.17 18.57
C ALA A 20 50.15 -18.43 19.28
N SER A 21 50.42 -18.35 20.58
CA SER A 21 50.85 -19.47 21.42
C SER A 21 49.71 -20.23 22.09
N MET A 22 48.46 -19.77 21.95
CA MET A 22 47.30 -20.43 22.56
C MET A 22 46.97 -21.73 21.84
N VAL A 23 46.45 -22.71 22.58
CA VAL A 23 45.88 -23.90 21.95
C VAL A 23 44.55 -23.53 21.27
N PRO A 24 44.14 -24.23 20.19
CA PRO A 24 42.96 -23.86 19.41
C PRO A 24 41.67 -23.70 20.22
N GLU A 25 41.48 -24.51 21.28
CA GLU A 25 40.30 -24.47 22.15
C GLU A 25 40.23 -23.20 23.00
N GLU A 26 41.37 -22.72 23.50
CA GLU A 26 41.46 -21.46 24.25
C GLU A 26 41.18 -20.26 23.34
N LEU A 27 41.80 -20.25 22.16
CA LEU A 27 41.57 -19.22 21.15
C LEU A 27 40.10 -19.16 20.69
N ASP A 28 39.48 -20.33 20.48
CA ASP A 28 38.06 -20.40 20.12
C ASP A 28 37.16 -19.84 21.22
N THR A 29 37.49 -20.13 22.48
CA THR A 29 36.76 -19.61 23.65
C THR A 29 36.88 -18.08 23.72
N GLU A 30 38.07 -17.52 23.49
CA GLU A 30 38.28 -16.07 23.48
C GLU A 30 37.50 -15.39 22.35
N ILE A 31 37.60 -15.90 21.12
CA ILE A 31 36.85 -15.38 19.97
C ILE A 31 35.35 -15.45 20.23
N GLN A 32 34.87 -16.57 20.79
CA GLN A 32 33.47 -16.74 21.12
C GLN A 32 32.99 -15.75 22.18
N ALA A 33 33.76 -15.54 23.25
CA ALA A 33 33.42 -14.58 24.30
C ALA A 33 33.35 -13.13 23.75
N ALA A 34 34.22 -12.76 22.81
CA ALA A 34 34.17 -11.47 22.14
C ALA A 34 32.95 -11.37 21.20
N PHE A 35 32.67 -12.43 20.43
CA PHE A 35 31.51 -12.50 19.55
C PHE A 35 30.17 -12.38 20.30
N GLU A 36 30.08 -13.00 21.48
CA GLU A 36 28.89 -12.94 22.34
C GLU A 36 28.63 -11.54 22.91
N GLN A 37 29.69 -10.75 23.12
CA GLN A 37 29.59 -9.35 23.55
C GLN A 37 29.33 -8.37 22.39
N ALA A 38 29.59 -8.79 21.15
CA ALA A 38 29.44 -7.96 19.96
C ALA A 38 27.97 -7.62 19.68
N ALA A 39 27.68 -6.35 19.43
CA ALA A 39 26.34 -5.88 19.10
C ALA A 39 25.97 -6.25 17.66
N VAL A 40 24.75 -6.75 17.45
CA VAL A 40 24.22 -7.08 16.11
C VAL A 40 23.80 -5.80 15.38
N VAL A 41 24.65 -5.35 14.46
CA VAL A 41 24.41 -4.11 13.71
C VAL A 41 23.50 -4.33 12.51
N HIS A 42 23.63 -5.46 11.81
CA HIS A 42 22.88 -5.73 10.58
C HIS A 42 22.73 -7.23 10.31
N GLU A 43 21.66 -7.60 9.61
CA GLU A 43 21.38 -8.95 9.12
C GLU A 43 20.88 -8.83 7.68
N GLU A 44 21.41 -9.66 6.78
CA GLU A 44 20.95 -9.70 5.39
C GLU A 44 21.09 -11.10 4.81
N GLU A 45 20.44 -11.31 3.67
CA GLU A 45 20.57 -12.54 2.88
C GLU A 45 21.58 -12.31 1.76
N GLU A 46 22.68 -13.05 1.77
CA GLU A 46 23.70 -13.02 0.74
C GLU A 46 23.84 -14.41 0.11
N ASN A 47 23.59 -14.52 -1.21
CA ASN A 47 23.65 -15.79 -1.95
C ASN A 47 22.76 -16.91 -1.36
N GLY A 48 21.62 -16.56 -0.74
CA GLY A 48 20.73 -17.51 -0.07
C GLY A 48 21.15 -17.91 1.34
N GLU A 49 22.21 -17.31 1.88
CA GLU A 49 22.67 -17.50 3.25
C GLU A 49 22.30 -16.28 4.11
N GLN A 50 21.80 -16.52 5.32
CA GLN A 50 21.57 -15.45 6.29
C GLN A 50 22.87 -15.07 6.97
N ILE A 51 23.36 -13.87 6.67
CA ILE A 51 24.59 -13.30 7.20
C ILE A 51 24.25 -12.26 8.27
N GLN A 52 24.92 -12.36 9.40
CA GLN A 52 24.83 -11.43 10.51
C GLN A 52 26.16 -10.70 10.69
N TYR A 53 26.07 -9.40 10.84
CA TYR A 53 27.19 -8.52 11.10
C TYR A 53 27.14 -8.03 12.54
N ARG A 54 28.25 -8.22 13.26
CA ARG A 54 28.37 -7.77 14.65
C ARG A 54 29.59 -6.90 14.86
N VAL A 55 29.52 -5.98 15.80
CA VAL A 55 30.63 -5.11 16.17
C VAL A 55 30.86 -5.14 17.66
N LEU A 56 32.11 -5.38 18.06
CA LEU A 56 32.61 -5.15 19.41
C LEU A 56 33.79 -4.21 19.31
N ASP A 57 33.68 -3.01 19.87
CA ASP A 57 34.74 -2.01 19.80
C ASP A 57 35.17 -1.75 18.33
N ASP A 58 36.41 -2.06 17.95
CA ASP A 58 36.96 -1.96 16.59
C ASP A 58 36.97 -3.30 15.83
N ILE A 59 36.31 -4.33 16.34
CA ILE A 59 36.24 -5.66 15.71
C ILE A 59 34.88 -5.86 15.03
N PHE A 60 34.91 -6.11 13.73
CA PHE A 60 33.74 -6.43 12.91
C PHE A 60 33.68 -7.93 12.60
N PHE A 61 32.64 -8.60 13.06
CA PHE A 61 32.41 -10.04 12.85
C PHE A 61 31.40 -10.27 11.72
N ILE A 62 31.71 -11.25 10.85
CA ILE A 62 30.83 -11.70 9.78
C ILE A 62 30.46 -13.17 10.04
N TYR A 63 29.19 -13.43 10.28
CA TYR A 63 28.70 -14.71 10.79
C TYR A 63 27.55 -15.24 9.92
N ASN A 64 27.62 -16.51 9.54
CA ASN A 64 26.51 -17.19 8.88
C ASN A 64 25.63 -17.84 9.95
N ILE A 65 24.37 -17.41 10.02
CA ILE A 65 23.39 -17.86 11.01
C ILE A 65 23.02 -19.33 10.78
N ALA A 66 22.71 -19.71 9.54
CA ALA A 66 22.21 -21.03 9.20
C ALA A 66 23.25 -22.14 9.40
N ALA A 67 24.52 -21.83 9.12
CA ALA A 67 25.65 -22.75 9.27
C ALA A 67 26.29 -22.73 10.68
N ASP A 68 25.77 -21.88 11.59
CA ASP A 68 26.38 -21.60 12.90
C ASP A 68 27.89 -21.33 12.79
N LYS A 69 28.32 -20.52 11.81
CA LYS A 69 29.73 -20.42 11.42
C LYS A 69 30.22 -18.97 11.37
N LEU A 70 31.33 -18.70 12.07
CA LEU A 70 32.07 -17.46 11.89
C LEU A 70 32.83 -17.51 10.56
N ILE A 71 32.43 -16.67 9.61
CA ILE A 71 33.04 -16.60 8.28
C ILE A 71 34.42 -15.95 8.40
N THR A 72 34.45 -14.75 8.99
CA THR A 72 35.66 -13.96 9.19
C THR A 72 35.44 -12.86 10.22
N LEU A 73 36.52 -12.18 10.59
CA LEU A 73 36.51 -10.95 11.35
C LEU A 73 37.47 -9.94 10.72
N VAL A 74 37.18 -8.66 10.91
CA VAL A 74 37.92 -7.52 10.38
C VAL A 74 38.20 -6.55 11.51
N ASP A 75 39.46 -6.15 11.64
CA ASP A 75 39.87 -5.01 12.45
C ASP A 75 39.54 -3.72 11.68
N ILE A 76 38.70 -2.88 12.26
CA ILE A 76 38.25 -1.62 11.67
C ILE A 76 39.32 -0.58 11.97
N ASP A 77 40.14 -0.23 10.98
CA ASP A 77 41.16 0.82 11.13
C ASP A 77 40.88 1.99 10.19
N PHE A 78 40.59 3.16 10.78
CA PHE A 78 40.38 4.42 10.07
C PHE A 78 41.68 5.23 9.85
N GLY A 79 42.84 4.71 10.25
CA GLY A 79 44.15 5.37 10.12
C GLY A 79 44.43 6.40 11.22
N PHE A 80 43.72 6.30 12.36
CA PHE A 80 43.93 7.15 13.54
C PHE A 80 44.64 6.39 14.67
N SER A 81 44.98 7.08 15.76
CA SER A 81 45.47 6.40 16.95
C SER A 81 44.40 5.42 17.50
N PRO A 82 44.80 4.36 18.22
CA PRO A 82 43.87 3.35 18.72
C PRO A 82 42.71 3.93 19.54
N GLU A 83 42.98 4.92 20.40
CA GLU A 83 41.95 5.58 21.21
C GLU A 83 40.91 6.34 20.35
N VAL A 84 41.38 7.02 19.31
CA VAL A 84 40.52 7.76 18.38
C VAL A 84 39.71 6.79 17.52
N ASN A 85 40.36 5.73 17.04
CA ASN A 85 39.73 4.70 16.24
C ASN A 85 38.59 3.99 17.01
N LEU A 86 38.86 3.59 18.26
CA LEU A 86 37.87 3.02 19.17
C LEU A 86 36.68 3.97 19.39
N THR A 87 36.97 5.25 19.60
CA THR A 87 35.93 6.28 19.80
C THR A 87 35.05 6.40 18.55
N ILE A 88 35.66 6.43 17.36
CA ILE A 88 34.92 6.46 16.09
C ILE A 88 34.04 5.22 15.95
N CYS A 89 34.58 4.02 16.17
CA CYS A 89 33.83 2.77 16.05
C CYS A 89 32.63 2.73 16.99
N ARG A 90 32.80 3.17 18.25
CA ARG A 90 31.72 3.26 19.23
C ARG A 90 30.62 4.23 18.79
N VAL A 91 30.98 5.46 18.41
CA VAL A 91 30.00 6.47 17.96
C VAL A 91 29.25 6.02 16.71
N GLN A 92 29.95 5.38 15.75
CA GLN A 92 29.30 4.86 14.54
C GLN A 92 28.37 3.69 14.87
N THR A 93 28.80 2.76 15.73
CA THR A 93 27.98 1.63 16.17
C THR A 93 26.72 2.10 16.88
N GLU A 94 26.83 3.02 17.83
CA GLU A 94 25.69 3.63 18.52
C GLU A 94 24.73 4.31 17.54
N ARG A 95 25.26 5.04 16.55
CA ARG A 95 24.45 5.69 15.52
C ARG A 95 23.70 4.68 14.67
N VAL A 96 24.35 3.60 14.23
CA VAL A 96 23.73 2.55 13.42
C VAL A 96 22.63 1.84 14.20
N LEU A 97 22.89 1.46 15.46
CA LEU A 97 21.89 0.83 16.33
C LEU A 97 20.71 1.78 16.61
N GLY A 98 20.98 3.06 16.84
CA GLY A 98 19.95 4.08 17.00
C GLY A 98 19.09 4.25 15.75
N LEU A 99 19.69 4.23 14.57
CA LEU A 99 18.96 4.26 13.30
C LEU A 99 18.11 3.00 13.10
N LYS A 100 18.65 1.80 13.40
CA LYS A 100 17.92 0.53 13.33
C LYS A 100 16.67 0.55 14.21
N ALA A 101 16.81 1.02 15.46
CA ALA A 101 15.67 1.15 16.39
C ALA A 101 14.63 2.18 15.90
N ARG A 102 15.08 3.32 15.38
CA ARG A 102 14.19 4.34 14.81
C ARG A 102 13.44 3.83 13.59
N ILE A 103 14.11 3.13 12.67
CA ILE A 103 13.48 2.52 11.50
C ILE A 103 12.39 1.55 11.96
N ALA A 104 12.69 0.65 12.89
CA ALA A 104 11.68 -0.30 13.40
C ALA A 104 10.46 0.39 14.03
N ALA A 105 10.68 1.48 14.79
CA ALA A 105 9.59 2.25 15.37
C ALA A 105 8.75 2.98 14.30
N GLU A 106 9.41 3.61 13.33
CA GLU A 106 8.75 4.36 12.25
C GLU A 106 7.97 3.42 11.33
N THR A 107 8.53 2.26 10.96
CA THR A 107 7.85 1.24 10.16
C THR A 107 6.53 0.83 10.81
N LYS A 108 6.54 0.56 12.12
CA LYS A 108 5.32 0.20 12.86
C LYS A 108 4.29 1.33 12.86
N GLN A 109 4.72 2.58 12.97
CA GLN A 109 3.80 3.72 12.90
C GLN A 109 3.21 3.89 11.49
N VAL A 110 4.02 3.74 10.46
CA VAL A 110 3.58 3.81 9.06
C VAL A 110 2.57 2.71 8.76
N GLU A 111 2.84 1.46 9.16
CA GLU A 111 1.91 0.34 8.97
C GLU A 111 0.54 0.60 9.59
N LEU A 112 0.50 1.12 10.83
CA LEU A 112 -0.75 1.48 11.50
C LEU A 112 -1.49 2.62 10.80
N SER A 113 -0.75 3.63 10.33
CA SER A 113 -1.31 4.78 9.62
C SER A 113 -1.89 4.36 8.26
N CYS A 114 -1.18 3.53 7.51
CA CYS A 114 -1.67 2.97 6.24
C CYS A 114 -2.94 2.15 6.46
N ALA A 115 -2.99 1.29 7.47
CA ALA A 115 -4.19 0.50 7.78
C ALA A 115 -5.41 1.39 8.11
N ASP A 116 -5.22 2.48 8.84
CA ASP A 116 -6.29 3.46 9.13
C ASP A 116 -6.75 4.20 7.86
N ILE A 117 -5.81 4.58 6.99
CA ILE A 117 -6.12 5.21 5.69
C ILE A 117 -6.90 4.24 4.81
N ASP A 118 -6.47 2.98 4.71
CA ASP A 118 -7.16 1.96 3.90
C ASP A 118 -8.60 1.73 4.37
N HIS A 119 -8.83 1.70 5.70
CA HIS A 119 -10.17 1.62 6.25
C HIS A 119 -11.03 2.85 5.88
N LYS A 120 -10.45 4.05 5.91
CA LYS A 120 -11.16 5.28 5.48
C LYS A 120 -11.47 5.28 3.99
N LEU A 121 -10.56 4.78 3.16
CA LEU A 121 -10.77 4.65 1.72
C LEU A 121 -11.95 3.71 1.43
N LEU A 122 -12.01 2.55 2.10
CA LEU A 122 -13.14 1.63 1.95
C LEU A 122 -14.48 2.28 2.32
N ALA A 123 -14.53 3.04 3.42
CA ALA A 123 -15.74 3.75 3.82
C ALA A 123 -16.19 4.80 2.79
N VAL A 124 -15.23 5.51 2.17
CA VAL A 124 -15.50 6.47 1.09
C VAL A 124 -15.97 5.76 -0.18
N ASP A 125 -15.37 4.62 -0.54
CA ASP A 125 -15.79 3.83 -1.70
C ASP A 125 -17.23 3.31 -1.54
N ASP A 126 -17.61 2.89 -0.33
CA ASP A 126 -18.99 2.51 -0.01
C ASP A 126 -19.96 3.69 -0.16
N GLU A 127 -19.57 4.89 0.29
CA GLU A 127 -20.37 6.12 0.12
C GLU A 127 -20.54 6.49 -1.36
N ILE A 128 -19.48 6.37 -2.16
CA ILE A 128 -19.53 6.58 -3.61
C ILE A 128 -20.52 5.61 -4.25
N ALA A 129 -20.45 4.31 -3.90
CA ALA A 129 -21.34 3.29 -4.42
C ALA A 129 -22.82 3.57 -4.07
N GLU A 130 -23.10 4.03 -2.85
CA GLU A 130 -24.45 4.42 -2.44
C GLU A 130 -24.97 5.61 -3.25
N LEU A 131 -24.14 6.65 -3.41
CA LEU A 131 -24.50 7.86 -4.15
C LEU A 131 -24.75 7.56 -5.63
N ASP A 132 -23.96 6.69 -6.25
CA ASP A 132 -24.15 6.26 -7.63
C ASP A 132 -25.46 5.47 -7.80
N ALA A 133 -25.80 4.59 -6.86
CA ALA A 133 -27.07 3.87 -6.87
C ALA A 133 -28.27 4.83 -6.76
N ARG A 134 -28.18 5.85 -5.90
CA ARG A 134 -29.20 6.90 -5.76
C ARG A 134 -29.33 7.74 -7.03
N LEU A 135 -28.21 8.08 -7.66
CA LEU A 135 -28.20 8.83 -8.92
C LEU A 135 -28.87 8.02 -10.05
N ALA A 136 -28.60 6.71 -10.13
CA ALA A 136 -29.24 5.82 -11.09
C ALA A 136 -30.77 5.76 -10.89
N ALA A 137 -31.23 5.62 -9.64
CA ALA A 137 -32.66 5.62 -9.30
C ALA A 137 -33.36 6.95 -9.67
N ALA A 138 -32.68 8.08 -9.41
CA ALA A 138 -33.18 9.40 -9.79
C ALA A 138 -33.31 9.55 -11.32
N ARG A 139 -32.30 9.08 -12.08
CA ARG A 139 -32.33 9.08 -13.56
C ARG A 139 -33.45 8.22 -14.11
N ALA A 140 -33.68 7.03 -13.54
CA ALA A 140 -34.79 6.16 -13.93
C ALA A 140 -36.15 6.83 -13.68
N THR A 141 -36.31 7.48 -12.52
CA THR A 141 -37.53 8.22 -12.17
C THR A 141 -37.78 9.37 -13.14
N ARG A 142 -36.75 10.14 -13.49
CA ARG A 142 -36.84 11.20 -14.49
C ARG A 142 -37.30 10.65 -15.85
N GLY A 143 -36.69 9.57 -16.33
CA GLY A 143 -37.08 8.94 -17.60
C GLY A 143 -38.54 8.50 -17.62
N ARG A 144 -39.03 7.91 -16.51
CA ARG A 144 -40.45 7.55 -16.35
C ARG A 144 -41.37 8.78 -16.44
N LEU A 145 -41.01 9.88 -15.78
CA LEU A 145 -41.79 11.11 -15.80
C LEU A 145 -41.80 11.75 -17.19
N GLU A 146 -40.69 11.72 -17.92
CA GLU A 146 -40.60 12.20 -19.30
C GLU A 146 -41.52 11.39 -20.23
N LEU A 147 -41.55 10.07 -20.09
CA LEU A 147 -42.48 9.20 -20.84
C LEU A 147 -43.94 9.53 -20.51
N GLN A 148 -44.29 9.62 -19.22
CA GLN A 148 -45.65 9.98 -18.79
C GLN A 148 -46.08 11.35 -19.34
N LYS A 149 -45.16 12.32 -19.37
CA LYS A 149 -45.41 13.64 -19.96
C LYS A 149 -45.69 13.52 -21.46
N ALA A 150 -44.88 12.75 -22.19
CA ALA A 150 -45.06 12.53 -23.63
C ALA A 150 -46.39 11.84 -23.96
N GLU A 151 -46.76 10.79 -23.20
CA GLU A 151 -48.03 10.08 -23.35
C GLU A 151 -49.23 10.99 -23.12
N LYS A 152 -49.23 11.77 -22.04
CA LYS A 152 -50.30 12.74 -21.76
C LYS A 152 -50.42 13.79 -22.86
N SER A 153 -49.29 14.30 -23.35
CA SER A 153 -49.28 15.26 -24.46
C SER A 153 -49.85 14.65 -25.73
N LYS A 154 -49.48 13.42 -26.07
CA LYS A 154 -50.00 12.71 -27.25
C LYS A 154 -51.49 12.41 -27.13
N GLY A 155 -51.94 11.99 -25.95
CA GLY A 155 -53.37 11.75 -25.66
C GLY A 155 -54.21 13.02 -25.81
N LEU A 156 -53.69 14.16 -25.35
CA LEU A 156 -54.36 15.46 -25.53
C LEU A 156 -54.49 15.83 -27.00
N GLU A 157 -53.44 15.67 -27.80
CA GLU A 157 -53.48 15.98 -29.24
C GLU A 157 -54.43 15.04 -30.00
N ALA A 158 -54.47 13.75 -29.64
CA ALA A 158 -55.44 12.80 -30.20
C ALA A 158 -56.89 13.23 -29.89
N LEU A 159 -57.18 13.61 -28.64
CA LEU A 159 -58.50 14.06 -28.23
C LEU A 159 -58.92 15.36 -28.94
N LYS A 160 -57.98 16.30 -29.13
CA LYS A 160 -58.24 17.52 -29.91
C LYS A 160 -58.58 17.19 -31.37
N ALA A 161 -57.88 16.25 -31.98
CA ALA A 161 -58.13 15.83 -33.35
C ALA A 161 -59.49 15.13 -33.50
N GLU A 162 -59.86 14.26 -32.54
CA GLU A 162 -61.17 13.61 -32.48
C GLU A 162 -62.30 14.64 -32.34
N PHE A 163 -62.18 15.57 -31.38
CA PHE A 163 -63.13 16.67 -31.21
C PHE A 163 -63.30 17.48 -32.49
N ALA A 164 -62.20 17.86 -33.16
CA ALA A 164 -62.27 18.61 -34.41
C ALA A 164 -62.97 17.82 -35.53
N SER A 165 -62.73 16.51 -35.62
CA SER A 165 -63.39 15.62 -36.57
C SER A 165 -64.91 15.57 -36.36
N ASP A 166 -65.34 15.30 -35.12
CA ASP A 166 -66.76 15.17 -34.79
C ASP A 166 -67.51 16.51 -34.86
N PHE A 167 -66.87 17.61 -34.43
CA PHE A 167 -67.42 18.94 -34.62
C PHE A 167 -67.62 19.27 -36.11
N ASN A 168 -66.66 18.91 -36.97
CA ASN A 168 -66.80 19.10 -38.41
C ASN A 168 -67.94 18.24 -38.99
N ARG A 169 -68.07 16.97 -38.59
CA ARG A 169 -69.20 16.12 -38.98
C ARG A 169 -70.54 16.75 -38.60
N LEU A 170 -70.66 17.23 -37.37
CA LEU A 170 -71.88 17.92 -36.90
C LEU A 170 -72.16 19.17 -37.73
N LYS A 171 -71.15 20.02 -37.95
CA LYS A 171 -71.24 21.24 -38.75
C LYS A 171 -71.76 20.95 -40.16
N TYR A 172 -71.22 19.95 -40.84
CA TYR A 172 -71.66 19.57 -42.18
C TYR A 172 -73.07 18.94 -42.19
N SER A 173 -73.40 18.10 -41.21
CA SER A 173 -74.74 17.49 -41.09
C SER A 173 -75.84 18.55 -40.91
N ILE A 174 -75.60 19.54 -40.04
CA ILE A 174 -76.51 20.67 -39.84
C ILE A 174 -76.66 21.49 -41.12
N ARG A 175 -75.54 21.85 -41.76
CA ARG A 175 -75.54 22.62 -43.00
C ARG A 175 -76.35 21.92 -44.11
N TYR A 176 -76.14 20.63 -44.31
CA TYR A 176 -76.90 19.82 -45.26
C TYR A 176 -78.40 19.81 -44.93
N ARG A 177 -78.78 19.68 -43.65
CA ARG A 177 -80.18 19.72 -43.21
C ARG A 177 -80.83 21.08 -43.50
N VAL A 178 -80.13 22.17 -43.26
CA VAL A 178 -80.62 23.54 -43.53
C VAL A 178 -80.76 23.78 -45.04
N GLU A 179 -79.79 23.36 -45.84
CA GLU A 179 -79.82 23.51 -47.31
C GLU A 179 -80.91 22.64 -47.95
N SER A 180 -81.11 21.39 -47.49
CA SER A 180 -82.18 20.50 -47.96
C SER A 180 -83.59 20.98 -47.57
N GLN A 181 -83.75 21.71 -46.46
CA GLN A 181 -85.01 22.36 -46.12
C GLN A 181 -85.30 23.61 -46.95
N LYS A 182 -84.27 24.37 -47.35
CA LYS A 182 -84.44 25.49 -48.30
C LYS A 182 -84.90 25.00 -49.68
N GLY A 183 -84.44 23.83 -50.12
CA GLY A 183 -84.89 23.21 -51.38
C GLY A 183 -86.32 22.64 -51.36
N LYS A 184 -86.96 22.52 -50.19
CA LYS A 184 -88.34 22.02 -50.03
C LYS A 184 -89.41 23.12 -49.94
N ARG A 185 -89.03 24.39 -50.02
CA ARG A 185 -89.98 25.52 -50.11
C ARG A 185 -89.99 26.09 -51.54
N VAL A 186 -90.60 25.37 -52.47
CA VAL A 186 -91.43 25.94 -53.56
C VAL A 186 -92.37 24.83 -54.02
N SER A 187 -93.63 24.92 -53.62
CA SER A 187 -94.81 24.41 -54.33
C SER A 187 -95.80 25.56 -54.40
#